data_AF-A0A2W4QQZ0-F1
#
_entry.id   AF-A0A2W4QQZ0-F1
#
_cell.length_a   1.000
_cell.length_b   1.000
_cell.length_c   1.000
_cell.angle_alpha   90.00
_cell.angle_beta   90.00
_cell.angle_gamma   90.00
#
_symmetry.space_group_name_H-M   'P 1'
#
loop_
_entity.id
_entity.type
_entity.pdbx_description
1 polymer ?
#
loop_
_entity_poly.entity_id
_entity_poly.type
_entity_poly.pdbx_seq_one_letter_code
_entity_poly.pdbx_strand_id
1 'polypeptide(L)'
;TPTESLRELKQLLLECYDLRNQLESAVKTAKRWLSYSKVLWALSRILLVGFLIPAFNKYREDRKAHFQDIQDQLEGCLIDIDMSVEKSIHEKYVTVVDAYRALLTCERIWDVTSMTTRRPVKLGFRNIDIIRSQYDALHFENANGGDLYIYPAFVAIVDSQRKFGLLGIDEVTFEFTARNFVERDSVPKDAMVSDHLRVRANIDGRQIPICKYGYMTVSSKTGLNEAYAFSSYRNAGKFALAMRAYQDVVRKAGSKGQPKITPPRS
;
A
#
# COMPACT_ATOMS: atom_id res chain seq x y z
N THR A 1 -15.82 10.79 -18.71
CA THR A 1 -15.23 11.89 -17.87
C THR A 1 -14.17 11.31 -16.94
N PRO A 2 -13.23 12.06 -16.33
CA PRO A 2 -12.18 11.49 -15.46
C PRO A 2 -12.71 10.61 -14.30
N THR A 3 -13.92 10.88 -13.84
CA THR A 3 -14.62 10.07 -12.84
C THR A 3 -15.06 8.70 -13.39
N GLU A 4 -15.26 8.58 -14.70
CA GLU A 4 -15.70 7.36 -15.39
C GLU A 4 -14.55 6.36 -15.56
N SER A 5 -13.39 6.80 -16.03
CA SER A 5 -12.19 5.95 -16.14
C SER A 5 -11.72 5.42 -14.79
N LEU A 6 -11.82 6.22 -13.72
CA LEU A 6 -11.47 5.76 -12.37
C LEU A 6 -12.51 4.76 -11.82
N ARG A 7 -13.79 4.92 -12.16
CA ARG A 7 -14.83 3.96 -11.81
C ARG A 7 -14.64 2.62 -12.53
N GLU A 8 -14.29 2.65 -13.82
CA GLU A 8 -13.92 1.47 -14.59
C GLU A 8 -12.69 0.78 -13.99
N LEU A 9 -11.64 1.54 -13.67
CA LEU A 9 -10.46 1.01 -12.97
C LEU A 9 -10.83 0.35 -11.65
N LYS A 10 -11.71 0.99 -10.87
CA LYS A 10 -12.20 0.44 -9.61
C LYS A 10 -12.95 -0.86 -9.81
N GLN A 11 -13.82 -0.95 -10.81
CA GLN A 11 -14.55 -2.19 -11.11
C GLN A 11 -13.59 -3.30 -11.55
N LEU A 12 -12.69 -3.02 -12.49
CA LEU A 12 -11.69 -3.98 -12.97
C LEU A 12 -10.76 -4.45 -11.85
N LEU A 13 -10.30 -3.55 -10.98
CA LEU A 13 -9.47 -3.92 -9.83
C LEU A 13 -10.24 -4.79 -8.85
N LEU A 14 -11.50 -4.48 -8.56
CA LEU A 14 -12.34 -5.31 -7.69
C LEU A 14 -12.58 -6.70 -8.30
N GLU A 15 -12.87 -6.78 -9.61
CA GLU A 15 -13.09 -8.04 -10.32
C GLU A 15 -11.83 -8.91 -10.37
N CYS A 16 -10.69 -8.34 -10.78
CA CYS A 16 -9.41 -9.05 -10.81
C CYS A 16 -8.99 -9.50 -9.42
N TYR A 17 -9.28 -8.69 -8.41
CA TYR A 17 -8.97 -8.99 -7.02
C TYR A 17 -9.83 -10.15 -6.47
N ASP A 18 -11.14 -10.11 -6.69
CA ASP A 18 -12.05 -11.17 -6.28
C ASP A 18 -11.74 -12.48 -7.01
N LEU A 19 -11.48 -12.42 -8.32
CA LEU A 19 -11.07 -13.56 -9.12
C LEU A 19 -9.79 -14.19 -8.56
N ARG A 20 -8.78 -13.36 -8.24
CA ARG A 20 -7.53 -13.84 -7.64
C ARG A 20 -7.75 -14.51 -6.29
N ASN A 21 -8.59 -13.96 -5.41
CA ASN A 21 -8.89 -14.61 -4.13
C ASN A 21 -9.56 -15.97 -4.32
N GLN A 22 -10.49 -16.07 -5.28
CA GLN A 22 -11.15 -17.33 -5.61
C GLN A 22 -10.12 -18.35 -6.11
N LEU A 23 -9.23 -17.95 -7.03
CA LEU A 23 -8.15 -18.79 -7.55
C LEU A 23 -7.16 -19.20 -6.44
N GLU A 24 -6.73 -18.29 -5.56
CA GLU A 24 -5.85 -18.61 -4.43
C GLU A 24 -6.49 -19.63 -3.48
N SER A 25 -7.79 -19.49 -3.21
CA SER A 25 -8.54 -20.43 -2.36
C SER A 25 -8.70 -21.81 -3.02
N ALA A 26 -8.94 -21.84 -4.35
CA ALA A 26 -9.04 -23.06 -5.14
C ALA A 26 -7.70 -23.79 -5.19
N VAL A 27 -6.58 -23.07 -5.40
CA VAL A 27 -5.21 -23.61 -5.35
C VAL A 27 -4.88 -24.17 -3.97
N LYS A 28 -5.24 -23.47 -2.89
CA LYS A 28 -5.01 -23.94 -1.52
C LYS A 28 -5.78 -25.23 -1.23
N THR A 29 -7.03 -25.30 -1.69
CA THR A 29 -7.89 -26.48 -1.57
C THR A 29 -7.34 -27.64 -2.41
N ALA A 30 -6.97 -27.39 -3.66
CA ALA A 30 -6.33 -28.37 -4.54
C ALA A 30 -5.02 -28.90 -3.92
N LYS A 31 -4.15 -28.05 -3.37
CA LYS A 31 -2.92 -28.45 -2.67
C LYS A 31 -3.18 -29.32 -1.44
N ARG A 32 -4.25 -29.03 -0.66
CA ARG A 32 -4.67 -29.87 0.47
C ARG A 32 -5.08 -31.26 0.01
N TRP A 33 -5.91 -31.37 -1.02
CA TRP A 33 -6.26 -32.67 -1.63
C TRP A 33 -5.05 -33.41 -2.18
N LEU A 34 -4.08 -32.70 -2.79
CA LEU A 34 -2.82 -33.28 -3.29
C LEU A 34 -1.93 -33.81 -2.14
N SER A 35 -2.00 -33.18 -0.97
CA SER A 35 -1.26 -33.59 0.23
C SER A 35 -1.91 -34.80 0.91
N TYR A 36 -3.26 -34.84 0.98
CA TYR A 36 -3.99 -36.03 1.39
C TYR A 36 -3.73 -37.21 0.45
N SER A 37 -3.66 -36.97 -0.87
CA SER A 37 -3.25 -37.99 -1.83
C SER A 37 -1.82 -38.47 -1.59
N LYS A 38 -0.84 -37.61 -1.24
CA LYS A 38 0.54 -38.04 -0.93
C LYS A 38 0.63 -38.93 0.31
N VAL A 39 -0.16 -38.66 1.35
CA VAL A 39 -0.24 -39.50 2.56
C VAL A 39 -0.89 -40.85 2.26
N LEU A 40 -1.99 -40.84 1.48
CA LEU A 40 -2.60 -42.07 0.95
C LEU A 40 -1.65 -42.84 0.03
N TRP A 41 -0.78 -42.15 -0.72
CA TRP A 41 0.22 -42.75 -1.62
C TRP A 41 1.37 -43.40 -0.85
N ALA A 42 1.81 -42.81 0.27
CA ALA A 42 2.78 -43.42 1.16
C ALA A 42 2.22 -44.69 1.83
N LEU A 43 0.94 -44.67 2.20
CA LEU A 43 0.21 -45.84 2.71
C LEU A 43 -0.06 -46.89 1.64
N SER A 44 -0.35 -46.51 0.39
CA SER A 44 -0.61 -47.46 -0.71
C SER A 44 0.66 -48.14 -1.24
N ARG A 45 1.84 -47.50 -1.06
CA ARG A 45 3.14 -48.07 -1.42
C ARG A 45 3.52 -49.29 -0.57
N ILE A 46 2.87 -49.45 0.59
CA ILE A 46 2.99 -50.63 1.45
C ILE A 46 2.07 -51.78 0.95
N LEU A 47 1.04 -51.48 0.14
CA LEU A 47 -0.06 -52.43 -0.12
C LEU A 47 -0.21 -52.87 -1.59
N LEU A 48 0.16 -52.07 -2.61
CA LEU A 48 -0.15 -52.40 -4.02
C LEU A 48 0.89 -51.86 -5.02
N VAL A 49 2.08 -52.46 -5.05
CA VAL A 49 3.11 -52.15 -6.06
C VAL A 49 2.78 -52.91 -7.35
N GLY A 50 2.26 -52.23 -8.37
CA GLY A 50 2.26 -52.76 -9.75
C GLY A 50 1.30 -52.10 -10.74
N PHE A 51 0.04 -51.88 -10.37
CA PHE A 51 -1.02 -51.64 -11.37
C PHE A 51 -1.44 -50.17 -11.56
N LEU A 52 -1.15 -49.28 -10.61
CA LEU A 52 -1.73 -47.91 -10.57
C LEU A 52 -0.80 -46.78 -11.07
N ILE A 53 0.39 -47.12 -11.59
CA ILE A 53 1.42 -46.14 -12.00
C ILE A 53 1.00 -45.26 -13.21
N PRO A 54 0.33 -45.79 -14.28
CA PRO A 54 0.00 -44.97 -15.45
C PRO A 54 -1.10 -43.94 -15.18
N ALA A 55 -2.16 -44.33 -14.45
CA ALA A 55 -3.26 -43.44 -14.09
C ALA A 55 -2.80 -42.29 -13.18
N PHE A 56 -1.79 -42.55 -12.35
CA PHE A 56 -1.23 -41.55 -11.44
C PHE A 56 -0.35 -40.51 -12.16
N ASN A 57 0.41 -40.92 -13.18
CA ASN A 57 1.17 -39.98 -14.01
C ASN A 57 0.23 -39.04 -14.77
N LYS A 58 -0.87 -39.56 -15.33
CA LYS A 58 -1.91 -38.75 -15.99
C LYS A 58 -2.56 -37.75 -15.02
N TYR A 59 -2.91 -38.19 -13.81
CA TYR A 59 -3.45 -37.31 -12.77
C TYR A 59 -2.45 -36.23 -12.31
N ARG A 60 -1.15 -36.53 -12.29
CA ARG A 60 -0.09 -35.56 -11.95
C ARG A 60 0.13 -34.54 -13.06
N GLU A 61 0.09 -34.96 -14.32
CA GLU A 61 0.17 -34.07 -15.48
C GLU A 61 -1.04 -33.14 -15.57
N ASP A 62 -2.27 -33.67 -15.40
CA ASP A 62 -3.50 -32.87 -15.39
C ASP A 62 -3.49 -31.81 -14.28
N ARG A 63 -2.99 -32.17 -13.09
CA ARG A 63 -2.83 -31.22 -11.96
C ARG A 63 -1.77 -30.15 -12.22
N LYS A 64 -0.69 -30.50 -12.93
CA LYS A 64 0.38 -29.57 -13.27
C LYS A 64 -0.09 -28.61 -14.35
N ALA A 65 -0.79 -29.12 -15.37
CA ALA A 65 -1.44 -28.32 -16.40
C ALA A 65 -2.48 -27.38 -15.80
N HIS A 66 -3.33 -27.86 -14.88
CA HIS A 66 -4.31 -27.01 -14.18
C HIS A 66 -3.66 -25.96 -13.27
N PHE A 67 -2.53 -26.29 -12.62
CA PHE A 67 -1.76 -25.31 -11.85
C PHE A 67 -1.12 -24.24 -12.75
N GLN A 68 -0.61 -24.64 -13.92
CA GLN A 68 -0.08 -23.70 -14.92
C GLN A 68 -1.20 -22.84 -15.51
N ASP A 69 -2.34 -23.41 -15.86
CA ASP A 69 -3.53 -22.69 -16.34
C ASP A 69 -4.03 -21.65 -15.32
N ILE A 70 -4.10 -22.00 -14.03
CA ILE A 70 -4.43 -21.02 -12.98
C ILE A 70 -3.34 -19.94 -12.83
N GLN A 71 -2.07 -20.30 -13.00
CA GLN A 71 -0.97 -19.35 -12.96
C GLN A 71 -1.00 -18.39 -14.15
N ASP A 72 -1.32 -18.89 -15.33
CA ASP A 72 -1.48 -18.11 -16.57
C ASP A 72 -2.70 -17.18 -16.46
N GLN A 73 -3.81 -17.65 -15.88
CA GLN A 73 -4.98 -16.82 -15.56
C GLN A 73 -4.66 -15.72 -14.53
N LEU A 74 -3.78 -15.99 -13.56
CA LEU A 74 -3.30 -15.00 -12.59
C LEU A 74 -2.38 -13.96 -13.23
N GLU A 75 -1.52 -14.36 -14.17
CA GLU A 75 -0.70 -13.43 -14.97
C GLU A 75 -1.57 -12.57 -15.89
N GLY A 76 -2.65 -13.16 -16.42
CA GLY A 76 -3.75 -12.48 -17.09
C GLY A 76 -4.73 -11.76 -16.15
N CYS A 77 -4.36 -11.41 -14.92
CA CYS A 77 -5.14 -10.51 -14.05
C CYS A 77 -4.39 -9.21 -13.71
N LEU A 78 -3.23 -9.00 -14.35
CA LEU A 78 -2.37 -7.86 -14.08
C LEU A 78 -2.82 -6.67 -14.92
N ILE A 79 -3.18 -5.59 -14.22
CA ILE A 79 -3.61 -4.36 -14.85
C ILE A 79 -2.37 -3.50 -15.07
N ASP A 80 -1.98 -3.35 -16.34
CA ASP A 80 -0.95 -2.42 -16.76
C ASP A 80 -1.55 -1.01 -16.76
N ILE A 81 -1.12 -0.20 -15.80
CA ILE A 81 -1.50 1.20 -15.69
C ILE A 81 -0.41 2.02 -16.38
N ASP A 82 -0.61 2.24 -17.67
CA ASP A 82 0.25 3.11 -18.46
C ASP A 82 -0.27 4.54 -18.33
N MET A 83 0.50 5.39 -17.67
CA MET A 83 0.11 6.78 -17.48
C MET A 83 0.82 7.61 -18.55
N SER A 84 0.06 8.18 -19.49
CA SER A 84 0.59 9.22 -20.39
C SER A 84 0.76 10.52 -19.62
N VAL A 85 1.74 10.53 -18.73
CA VAL A 85 2.07 11.68 -17.91
C VAL A 85 2.79 12.68 -18.81
N GLU A 86 2.16 13.83 -19.04
CA GLU A 86 2.85 14.95 -19.69
C GLU A 86 4.18 15.20 -18.97
N LYS A 87 5.25 15.50 -19.72
CA LYS A 87 6.62 15.64 -19.17
C LYS A 87 6.67 16.49 -17.89
N SER A 88 5.88 17.56 -17.86
CA SER A 88 5.73 18.47 -16.71
C SER A 88 5.18 17.80 -15.44
N ILE A 89 4.18 16.91 -15.56
CA ILE A 89 3.62 16.16 -14.43
C ILE A 89 4.62 15.09 -13.97
N HIS A 90 5.34 14.47 -14.90
CA HIS A 90 6.33 13.44 -14.61
C HIS A 90 7.48 14.01 -13.76
N GLU A 91 8.05 15.14 -14.18
CA GLU A 91 9.12 15.83 -13.44
C GLU A 91 8.69 16.20 -12.00
N LYS A 92 7.43 16.62 -11.82
CA LYS A 92 6.89 16.89 -10.49
C LYS A 92 6.71 15.61 -9.67
N TYR A 93 6.26 14.53 -10.27
CA TYR A 93 6.13 13.26 -9.57
C TYR A 93 7.47 12.70 -9.14
N VAL A 94 8.52 12.80 -9.97
CA VAL A 94 9.90 12.42 -9.58
C VAL A 94 10.34 13.20 -8.33
N THR A 95 10.00 14.50 -8.26
CA THR A 95 10.27 15.32 -7.08
C THR A 95 9.53 14.80 -5.83
N VAL A 96 8.29 14.30 -5.98
CA VAL A 96 7.54 13.65 -4.90
C VAL A 96 8.25 12.37 -4.44
N VAL A 97 8.68 11.53 -5.38
CA VAL A 97 9.41 10.29 -5.08
C VAL A 97 10.71 10.57 -4.33
N ASP A 98 11.48 11.57 -4.73
CA ASP A 98 12.72 11.95 -4.04
C ASP A 98 12.45 12.53 -2.65
N ALA A 99 11.41 13.36 -2.52
CA ALA A 99 10.99 13.86 -1.22
C ALA A 99 10.47 12.73 -0.31
N TYR A 100 9.82 11.72 -0.88
CA TYR A 100 9.39 10.53 -0.16
C TYR A 100 10.57 9.68 0.31
N ARG A 101 11.60 9.49 -0.51
CA ARG A 101 12.86 8.84 -0.07
C ARG A 101 13.47 9.54 1.13
N ALA A 102 13.48 10.88 1.14
CA ALA A 102 13.91 11.66 2.30
C ALA A 102 12.95 11.50 3.50
N LEU A 103 11.65 11.35 3.27
CA LEU A 103 10.68 11.07 4.32
C LEU A 103 10.94 9.72 5.00
N LEU A 104 11.33 8.70 4.23
CA LEU A 104 11.67 7.36 4.75
C LEU A 104 12.90 7.37 5.68
N THR A 105 13.74 8.41 5.63
CA THR A 105 14.90 8.52 6.53
C THR A 105 14.54 9.07 7.91
N CYS A 106 13.27 9.38 8.18
CA CYS A 106 12.84 9.78 9.52
C CYS A 106 13.12 8.64 10.51
N GLU A 107 13.70 8.94 11.68
CA GLU A 107 14.02 7.89 12.66
C GLU A 107 12.74 7.22 13.18
N ARG A 108 11.68 8.01 13.35
CA ARG A 108 10.36 7.52 13.75
C ARG A 108 9.25 8.12 12.92
N ILE A 109 8.33 7.25 12.53
CA ILE A 109 7.10 7.58 11.83
C ILE A 109 5.96 6.92 12.59
N TRP A 110 4.89 7.67 12.79
CA TRP A 110 3.71 7.18 13.51
C TRP A 110 2.44 7.43 12.72
N ASP A 111 1.52 6.49 12.82
CA ASP A 111 0.11 6.68 12.53
C ASP A 111 -0.57 7.26 13.78
N VAL A 112 -1.39 8.29 13.58
CA VAL A 112 -2.08 9.04 14.64
C VAL A 112 -3.52 8.58 14.70
N THR A 113 -3.76 7.55 15.51
CA THR A 113 -5.08 6.91 15.64
C THR A 113 -6.08 7.73 16.44
N SER A 114 -5.62 8.72 17.22
CA SER A 114 -6.48 9.64 17.97
C SER A 114 -5.74 10.95 18.25
N MET A 115 -6.39 11.94 18.87
CA MET A 115 -5.76 13.24 19.17
C MET A 115 -4.46 13.14 19.98
N THR A 116 -4.28 12.08 20.76
CA THR A 116 -3.12 11.89 21.66
C THR A 116 -2.41 10.54 21.48
N THR A 117 -3.04 9.56 20.83
CA THR A 117 -2.47 8.23 20.60
C THR A 117 -1.81 8.16 19.24
N ARG A 118 -0.57 7.68 19.22
CA ARG A 118 0.21 7.43 18.02
C ARG A 118 0.84 6.05 18.07
N ARG A 119 0.85 5.32 16.96
CA ARG A 119 1.41 3.97 16.84
C ARG A 119 2.54 3.97 15.82
N PRO A 120 3.68 3.31 16.10
CA PRO A 120 4.77 3.25 15.13
C PRO A 120 4.31 2.49 13.89
N VAL A 121 4.64 3.03 12.72
CA VAL A 121 4.30 2.44 11.41
C VAL A 121 5.49 2.52 10.47
N LYS A 122 5.49 1.69 9.42
CA LYS A 122 6.53 1.68 8.39
C LYS A 122 5.96 2.21 7.08
N LEU A 123 6.75 3.08 6.47
CA LEU A 123 6.51 3.54 5.11
C LEU A 123 7.53 2.86 4.20
N GLY A 124 7.24 2.78 2.91
CA GLY A 124 8.17 2.23 1.93
C GLY A 124 7.62 2.25 0.51
N PHE A 125 8.34 1.62 -0.40
CA PHE A 125 7.83 1.34 -1.73
C PHE A 125 7.20 -0.05 -1.72
N ARG A 126 5.91 -0.14 -2.06
CA ARG A 126 5.19 -1.41 -2.13
C ARG A 126 4.07 -1.29 -3.16
N ASN A 127 4.01 -2.23 -4.08
CA ASN A 127 2.93 -2.32 -5.06
C ASN A 127 1.83 -3.26 -4.58
N ILE A 128 0.64 -3.08 -5.13
CA ILE A 128 -0.47 -4.02 -4.97
C ILE A 128 -0.27 -5.08 -6.04
N ASP A 129 -0.29 -6.35 -5.67
CA ASP A 129 0.11 -7.46 -6.56
C ASP A 129 -0.68 -7.57 -7.88
N ILE A 130 -1.84 -6.92 -8.00
CA ILE A 130 -2.68 -6.91 -9.22
C ILE A 130 -2.38 -5.70 -10.13
N ILE A 131 -1.57 -4.74 -9.66
CA ILE A 131 -1.24 -3.51 -10.36
C ILE A 131 0.19 -3.59 -10.86
N ARG A 132 0.36 -3.45 -12.18
CA ARG A 132 1.64 -3.17 -12.81
C ARG A 132 1.69 -1.69 -13.18
N SER A 133 2.66 -0.97 -12.63
CA SER A 133 2.87 0.44 -12.92
C SER A 133 4.35 0.69 -13.18
N GLN A 134 4.64 1.71 -13.98
CA GLN A 134 6.01 2.21 -14.18
C GLN A 134 6.63 2.72 -12.88
N TYR A 135 5.80 3.19 -11.94
CA TYR A 135 6.25 3.71 -10.65
C TYR A 135 5.82 2.80 -9.51
N ASP A 136 6.74 2.56 -8.59
CA ASP A 136 6.40 1.91 -7.33
C ASP A 136 5.49 2.82 -6.51
N ALA A 137 4.44 2.23 -5.93
CA ALA A 137 3.53 2.94 -5.05
C ALA A 137 4.25 3.37 -3.76
N LEU A 138 3.97 4.61 -3.35
CA LEU A 138 4.38 5.12 -2.04
C LEU A 138 3.42 4.52 -1.02
N HIS A 139 3.93 3.65 -0.15
CA HIS A 139 3.14 2.88 0.80
C HIS A 139 3.16 3.52 2.18
N PHE A 140 1.98 3.76 2.73
CA PHE A 140 1.79 4.24 4.09
C PHE A 140 1.01 3.19 4.86
N GLU A 141 1.70 2.53 5.79
CA GLU A 141 1.06 1.58 6.71
C GLU A 141 0.10 2.31 7.66
N ASN A 142 -1.08 1.73 7.85
CA ASN A 142 -2.07 2.20 8.81
C ASN A 142 -2.14 1.21 9.99
N ALA A 143 -2.02 1.70 11.23
CA ALA A 143 -1.97 0.83 12.40
C ALA A 143 -3.31 0.16 12.72
N ASN A 144 -4.41 0.60 12.09
CA ASN A 144 -5.73 -0.01 12.17
C ASN A 144 -6.07 -0.87 10.94
N GLY A 145 -5.13 -1.00 9.99
CA GLY A 145 -5.36 -1.54 8.64
C GLY A 145 -5.91 -0.47 7.69
N GLY A 146 -6.00 -0.76 6.40
CA GLY A 146 -6.36 0.26 5.40
C GLY A 146 -5.13 1.02 4.92
N ASP A 147 -4.08 0.28 4.56
CA ASP A 147 -2.84 0.87 4.07
C ASP A 147 -3.08 1.70 2.81
N LEU A 148 -2.38 2.82 2.70
CA LEU A 148 -2.46 3.70 1.55
C LEU A 148 -1.35 3.38 0.56
N TYR A 149 -1.71 3.26 -0.71
CA TYR A 149 -0.81 3.04 -1.83
C TYR A 149 -0.99 4.19 -2.81
N ILE A 150 -0.03 5.11 -2.81
CA ILE A 150 -0.10 6.33 -3.61
C ILE A 150 0.63 6.09 -4.94
N TYR A 151 -0.15 5.94 -6.00
CA TYR A 151 0.32 5.97 -7.38
C TYR A 151 0.22 7.40 -7.93
N PRO A 152 0.85 7.70 -9.09
CA PRO A 152 0.79 9.07 -9.60
C PRO A 152 -0.65 9.54 -9.87
N ALA A 153 -1.54 8.71 -10.43
CA ALA A 153 -2.91 9.12 -10.76
C ALA A 153 -3.94 8.94 -9.62
N PHE A 154 -3.70 8.03 -8.69
CA PHE A 154 -4.72 7.63 -7.70
C PHE A 154 -4.08 7.14 -6.40
N VAL A 155 -4.88 7.16 -5.34
CA VAL A 155 -4.58 6.51 -4.07
C VAL A 155 -5.47 5.29 -3.93
N ALA A 156 -4.84 4.12 -3.75
CA ALA A 156 -5.53 2.91 -3.39
C ALA A 156 -5.45 2.69 -1.87
N ILE A 157 -6.57 2.30 -1.27
CA ILE A 157 -6.70 1.96 0.15
C ILE A 157 -7.01 0.48 0.22
N VAL A 158 -6.20 -0.29 0.93
CA VAL A 158 -6.40 -1.74 1.07
C VAL A 158 -6.57 -2.08 2.54
N ASP A 159 -7.78 -2.46 2.93
CA ASP A 159 -8.07 -2.84 4.32
C ASP A 159 -7.55 -4.24 4.68
N SER A 160 -7.67 -4.63 5.96
CA SER A 160 -7.23 -5.95 6.45
C SER A 160 -8.06 -7.12 5.91
N GLN A 161 -9.29 -6.84 5.45
CA GLN A 161 -10.13 -7.77 4.69
C GLN A 161 -9.86 -7.68 3.18
N ARG A 162 -8.86 -6.90 2.80
CA ARG A 162 -8.43 -6.57 1.43
C ARG A 162 -9.57 -6.01 0.56
N LYS A 163 -10.45 -5.18 1.15
CA LYS A 163 -11.38 -4.33 0.39
C LYS A 163 -10.64 -3.12 -0.18
N PHE A 164 -11.00 -2.72 -1.40
CA PHE A 164 -10.34 -1.66 -2.14
C PHE A 164 -11.15 -0.35 -2.12
N GLY A 165 -10.52 0.70 -1.60
CA GLY A 165 -10.87 2.08 -1.91
C GLY A 165 -9.96 2.61 -3.01
N LEU A 166 -10.50 3.36 -3.96
CA LEU A 166 -9.74 4.05 -4.99
C LEU A 166 -10.22 5.48 -5.08
N LEU A 167 -9.29 6.42 -5.01
CA LEU A 167 -9.53 7.85 -5.07
C LEU A 167 -8.58 8.48 -6.07
N GLY A 168 -9.08 9.44 -6.86
CA GLY A 168 -8.23 10.22 -7.73
C GLY A 168 -7.21 11.01 -6.90
N ILE A 169 -5.99 11.17 -7.38
CA ILE A 169 -4.96 11.91 -6.63
C ILE A 169 -5.35 13.38 -6.42
N ASP A 170 -6.23 13.91 -7.27
CA ASP A 170 -6.82 15.24 -7.20
C ASP A 170 -7.95 15.35 -6.15
N GLU A 171 -8.60 14.23 -5.81
CA GLU A 171 -9.67 14.10 -4.81
C GLU A 171 -9.13 13.97 -3.37
N VAL A 172 -7.85 13.62 -3.23
CA VAL A 172 -7.16 13.49 -1.93
C VAL A 172 -6.50 14.81 -1.55
N THR A 173 -6.60 15.18 -0.29
CA THR A 173 -5.96 16.37 0.28
C THR A 173 -4.86 15.96 1.23
N PHE A 174 -3.64 16.45 0.97
CA PHE A 174 -2.49 16.32 1.86
C PHE A 174 -2.25 17.66 2.57
N GLU A 175 -2.55 17.74 3.85
CA GLU A 175 -2.25 18.94 4.65
C GLU A 175 -1.08 18.68 5.58
N PHE A 176 -0.24 19.69 5.75
CA PHE A 176 0.94 19.61 6.59
C PHE A 176 0.96 20.74 7.60
N THR A 177 1.21 20.38 8.85
CA THR A 177 1.33 21.31 9.96
C THR A 177 2.51 20.91 10.87
N ALA A 178 2.98 21.85 11.67
CA ALA A 178 3.87 21.52 12.79
C ALA A 178 3.03 21.15 13.99
N ARG A 179 3.39 20.08 14.71
CA ARG A 179 2.73 19.74 15.97
C ARG A 179 3.75 19.38 17.05
N ASN A 180 3.51 19.89 18.25
CA ASN A 180 4.34 19.62 19.40
C ASN A 180 3.85 18.36 20.12
N PHE A 181 4.77 17.47 20.46
CA PHE A 181 4.51 16.26 21.23
C PHE A 181 5.42 16.21 22.45
N VAL A 182 4.86 15.82 23.59
CA VAL A 182 5.62 15.56 24.82
C VAL A 182 6.26 14.18 24.69
N GLU A 183 7.60 14.13 24.66
CA GLU A 183 8.34 12.87 24.57
C GLU A 183 8.71 12.36 25.96
N ARG A 184 7.99 11.34 26.41
CA ARG A 184 8.24 10.69 27.71
C ARG A 184 9.37 9.65 27.63
N ASP A 185 9.60 9.13 26.43
CA ASP A 185 10.66 8.16 26.12
C ASP A 185 11.90 8.87 25.57
N SER A 186 12.72 8.15 24.80
CA SER A 186 13.87 8.76 24.12
C SER A 186 13.43 9.65 22.95
N VAL A 187 14.06 10.82 22.84
CA VAL A 187 13.84 11.75 21.73
C VAL A 187 14.52 11.21 20.46
N PRO A 188 13.84 11.17 19.30
CA PRO A 188 14.48 10.84 18.03
C PRO A 188 15.62 11.83 17.69
N LYS A 189 16.70 11.36 17.09
CA LYS A 189 17.89 12.17 16.80
C LYS A 189 17.64 13.26 15.75
N ASP A 190 16.67 13.04 14.89
CA ASP A 190 16.23 13.96 13.83
C ASP A 190 15.08 14.87 14.27
N ALA A 191 14.62 14.75 15.51
CA ALA A 191 13.62 15.61 16.11
C ALA A 191 14.20 16.96 16.53
N MET A 192 13.40 18.02 16.39
CA MET A 192 13.71 19.33 16.95
C MET A 192 13.02 19.51 18.30
N VAL A 193 13.79 19.60 19.38
CA VAL A 193 13.26 19.93 20.71
C VAL A 193 12.90 21.42 20.72
N SER A 194 11.62 21.73 20.93
CA SER A 194 11.10 23.10 20.94
C SER A 194 10.96 23.69 22.34
N ASP A 195 10.69 22.85 23.34
CA ASP A 195 10.51 23.29 24.73
C ASP A 195 10.67 22.10 25.71
N HIS A 196 10.51 22.34 27.01
CA HIS A 196 10.53 21.32 28.06
C HIS A 196 9.39 21.52 29.07
N LEU A 197 8.63 20.47 29.34
CA LEU A 197 7.61 20.45 30.40
C LEU A 197 8.24 20.10 31.76
N ARG A 198 8.00 20.93 32.77
CA ARG A 198 8.33 20.63 34.18
C ARG A 198 7.13 19.94 34.86
N VAL A 199 7.33 18.72 35.34
CA VAL A 199 6.29 18.00 36.10
C VAL A 199 6.50 18.28 37.59
N ARG A 200 5.61 19.06 38.21
CA ARG A 200 5.67 19.42 39.66
C ARG A 200 5.54 18.21 40.60
N ALA A 201 5.06 17.07 40.12
CA ALA A 201 4.76 15.89 40.94
C ALA A 201 5.94 14.92 41.13
N ASN A 202 7.10 15.16 40.52
CA ASN A 202 8.26 14.28 40.66
C ASN A 202 9.34 14.96 41.51
N ILE A 203 9.80 14.28 42.56
CA ILE A 203 10.76 14.78 43.56
C ILE A 203 12.08 15.23 42.91
N ASP A 204 12.40 14.71 41.72
CA ASP A 204 13.67 14.95 41.02
C ASP A 204 13.66 16.13 40.03
N GLY A 205 12.54 16.87 39.88
CA GLY A 205 12.49 18.03 38.98
C GLY A 205 12.69 17.70 37.49
N ARG A 206 12.47 16.45 37.09
CA ARG A 206 12.69 15.95 35.72
C ARG A 206 11.94 16.79 34.69
N GLN A 207 12.68 17.29 33.71
CA GLN A 207 12.15 17.97 32.54
C GLN A 207 11.84 16.95 31.44
N ILE A 208 10.66 17.06 30.84
CA ILE A 208 10.21 16.20 29.73
C ILE A 208 10.28 17.02 28.44
N PRO A 209 11.07 16.61 27.44
CA PRO A 209 11.22 17.36 26.21
C PRO A 209 9.92 17.41 25.41
N ILE A 210 9.65 18.57 24.82
CA ILE A 210 8.58 18.81 23.86
C ILE A 210 9.25 18.91 22.49
N CYS A 211 8.91 17.98 21.60
CA CYS A 211 9.49 17.90 20.26
C CYS A 211 8.51 18.39 19.20
N LYS A 212 9.01 19.15 18.22
CA LYS A 212 8.25 19.61 17.07
C LYS A 212 8.36 18.58 15.94
N TYR A 213 7.23 17.97 15.61
CA TYR A 213 7.10 16.98 14.54
C TYR A 213 6.37 17.53 13.34
N GLY A 214 6.63 16.91 12.19
CA GLY A 214 5.82 17.07 11.00
C GLY A 214 4.53 16.30 11.17
N TYR A 215 3.40 16.97 11.01
CA TYR A 215 2.07 16.37 11.11
C TYR A 215 1.39 16.46 9.75
N MET A 216 1.07 15.32 9.15
CA MET A 216 0.44 15.24 7.84
C MET A 216 -0.92 14.59 7.96
N THR A 217 -1.95 15.23 7.42
CA THR A 217 -3.28 14.63 7.25
C THR A 217 -3.50 14.28 5.78
N VAL A 218 -4.12 13.12 5.56
CA VAL A 218 -4.51 12.64 4.24
C VAL A 218 -6.01 12.41 4.29
N SER A 219 -6.77 13.25 3.58
CA SER A 219 -8.24 13.22 3.65
C SER A 219 -8.93 13.27 2.29
N SER A 220 -10.18 12.83 2.23
CA SER A 220 -11.04 12.98 1.06
C SER A 220 -12.49 13.23 1.46
N LYS A 221 -13.29 13.73 0.51
CA LYS A 221 -14.74 13.94 0.73
C LYS A 221 -15.52 12.65 0.91
N THR A 222 -14.98 11.52 0.49
CA THR A 222 -15.64 10.20 0.51
C THR A 222 -15.26 9.38 1.76
N GLY A 223 -14.59 9.99 2.73
CA GLY A 223 -14.36 9.38 4.05
C GLY A 223 -12.94 8.90 4.34
N LEU A 224 -11.95 9.16 3.47
CA LEU A 224 -10.54 8.98 3.86
C LEU A 224 -10.19 10.06 4.89
N ASN A 225 -9.59 9.67 6.00
CA ASN A 225 -9.12 10.60 7.04
C ASN A 225 -8.03 9.95 7.89
N GLU A 226 -6.80 9.98 7.36
CA GLU A 226 -5.62 9.43 8.03
C GLU A 226 -4.70 10.55 8.49
N ALA A 227 -3.91 10.29 9.52
CA ALA A 227 -2.95 11.26 10.05
C ALA A 227 -1.64 10.59 10.44
N TYR A 228 -0.54 11.21 10.04
CA TYR A 228 0.81 10.72 10.30
C TYR A 228 1.66 11.77 10.99
N ALA A 229 2.46 11.32 11.95
CA ALA A 229 3.48 12.14 12.59
C ALA A 229 4.88 11.66 12.18
N PHE A 230 5.76 12.61 11.87
CA PHE A 230 7.13 12.37 11.45
C PHE A 230 8.08 13.10 12.39
N SER A 231 9.04 12.36 12.92
CA SER A 231 10.11 12.91 13.79
C SER A 231 10.86 14.08 13.13
N SER A 232 11.23 13.96 11.85
CA SER A 232 11.79 15.06 11.08
C SER A 232 10.70 15.98 10.48
N TYR A 233 10.45 17.12 11.13
CA TYR A 233 9.60 18.19 10.59
C TYR A 233 10.03 18.64 9.18
N ARG A 234 11.35 18.72 8.95
CA ARG A 234 11.91 19.19 7.67
C ARG A 234 11.61 18.23 6.52
N ASN A 235 11.80 16.93 6.72
CA ASN A 235 11.57 15.95 5.66
C ASN A 235 10.08 15.83 5.32
N ALA A 236 9.21 15.82 6.34
CA ALA A 236 7.77 15.86 6.15
C ALA A 236 7.30 17.12 5.40
N GLY A 237 7.85 18.29 5.73
CA GLY A 237 7.53 19.53 5.03
C GLY A 237 7.96 19.51 3.56
N LYS A 238 9.12 18.95 3.23
CA LYS A 238 9.58 18.78 1.84
C LYS A 238 8.65 17.89 1.04
N PHE A 239 8.24 16.75 1.61
CA PHE A 239 7.28 15.84 0.98
C PHE A 239 5.94 16.53 0.72
N ALA A 240 5.37 17.20 1.73
CA ALA A 240 4.10 17.89 1.58
C ALA A 240 4.14 19.01 0.52
N LEU A 241 5.24 19.77 0.45
CA LEU A 241 5.43 20.79 -0.57
C LEU A 241 5.52 20.19 -1.98
N ALA A 242 6.31 19.12 -2.14
CA ALA A 242 6.42 18.41 -3.41
C ALA A 242 5.07 17.83 -3.85
N MET A 243 4.34 17.21 -2.93
CA MET A 243 3.03 16.62 -3.19
C MET A 243 1.99 17.67 -3.58
N ARG A 244 1.96 18.82 -2.90
CA ARG A 244 1.08 19.93 -3.28
C ARG A 244 1.40 20.46 -4.68
N ALA A 245 2.69 20.70 -4.97
CA ALA A 245 3.11 21.18 -6.28
C ALA A 245 2.74 20.18 -7.39
N TYR A 246 2.84 18.88 -7.11
CA TYR A 246 2.38 17.82 -8.01
C TYR A 246 0.86 17.88 -8.22
N GLN A 247 0.06 17.90 -7.16
CA GLN A 247 -1.40 17.96 -7.23
C GLN A 247 -1.89 19.22 -7.96
N ASP A 248 -1.22 20.35 -7.81
CA ASP A 248 -1.57 21.59 -8.50
C ASP A 248 -1.40 21.46 -10.02
N VAL A 249 -0.35 20.78 -10.48
CA VAL A 249 -0.15 20.53 -11.92
C VAL A 249 -1.19 19.52 -12.42
N VAL A 250 -1.46 18.45 -11.67
CA VAL A 250 -2.49 17.45 -12.04
C VAL A 250 -3.88 18.09 -12.17
N ARG A 251 -4.28 18.94 -11.20
CA ARG A 251 -5.57 19.65 -11.23
C ARG A 251 -5.66 20.61 -12.42
N LYS A 252 -4.59 21.35 -12.72
CA LYS A 252 -4.53 22.25 -13.89
C LYS A 252 -4.57 21.50 -15.20
N ALA A 253 -3.95 20.32 -15.26
CA ALA A 253 -3.91 19.48 -16.45
C ALA A 253 -5.27 18.85 -16.79
N GLY A 254 -6.26 18.91 -15.90
CA GLY A 254 -7.69 18.65 -16.15
C GLY A 254 -7.95 17.46 -17.07
N SER A 255 -8.21 16.28 -16.50
CA SER A 255 -8.57 15.04 -17.23
C SER A 255 -7.54 14.45 -18.21
N LYS A 256 -6.33 15.01 -18.35
CA LYS A 256 -5.28 14.46 -19.24
C LYS A 256 -4.26 13.54 -18.56
N GLY A 257 -4.18 13.52 -17.22
CA GLY A 257 -3.34 12.59 -16.46
C GLY A 257 -4.03 11.27 -16.14
N GLN A 258 -4.89 10.79 -17.04
CA GLN A 258 -5.71 9.60 -16.79
C GLN A 258 -4.86 8.33 -16.83
N PRO A 259 -5.10 7.37 -15.93
CA PRO A 259 -4.57 6.03 -16.09
C PRO A 259 -5.16 5.44 -17.37
N LYS A 260 -4.32 5.10 -18.35
CA LYS A 260 -4.76 4.32 -19.49
C LYS A 260 -4.75 2.87 -19.04
N ILE A 261 -5.95 2.32 -18.88
CA ILE A 261 -6.13 0.95 -18.39
C ILE A 261 -6.03 0.04 -19.59
N THR A 262 -5.02 -0.83 -19.61
CA THR A 262 -5.03 -1.95 -20.54
C THR A 262 -5.64 -3.13 -19.80
N PRO A 263 -6.74 -3.73 -20.30
CA PRO A 263 -7.32 -4.89 -19.68
C PRO A 263 -6.29 -6.03 -19.68
N PRO A 264 -6.44 -6.98 -18.75
CA PRO A 264 -5.55 -8.13 -18.69
C PRO A 264 -5.47 -8.84 -20.05
N ARG A 265 -4.29 -9.35 -20.41
CA ARG A 265 -4.13 -10.16 -21.63
C ARG A 265 -4.94 -11.45 -21.46
N SER A 266 -5.91 -11.64 -22.36
CA SER A 266 -6.70 -12.86 -22.54
C SER A 266 -5.85 -14.03 -23.01
#